data_AF-A0A957BSW7-F1
#
_entry.id   AF-A0A957BSW7-F1
#
_cell.length_a   1.000
_cell.length_b   1.000
_cell.length_c   1.000
_cell.angle_alpha   90.00
_cell.angle_beta   90.00
_cell.angle_gamma   90.00
#
_symmetry.space_group_name_H-M   'P 1'
#
loop_
_entity.id
_entity.type
_entity.pdbx_description
1 polymer ?
#
loop_
_entity_poly.entity_id
_entity_poly.type
_entity_poly.pdbx_seq_one_letter_code
_entity_poly.pdbx_strand_id
1 'polypeptide(L)'
;GAPLTRAELFADDPPSRMVAVYAYHWSTRDVLRMVYFGKDAEVIHRQMRDQNAVQIAAYLAATFAGVRFILPVDVLANYLVVSEMGLMMWWIEKHPPYTPEQMAAHFHRLRRGSLREGLALTDVSPPG
;
A
#
# COMPACT_ATOMS: atom_id res chain seq x y z
N GLY A 1 -1.71 -3.86 -13.34
CA GLY A 1 -1.48 -2.53 -13.96
C GLY A 1 0.01 -2.23 -14.00
N ALA A 2 0.44 -1.16 -14.65
CA ALA A 2 1.86 -0.77 -14.66
C ALA A 2 2.36 -0.34 -13.26
N PRO A 3 3.66 -0.51 -12.92
CA PRO A 3 4.24 0.02 -11.69
C PRO A 3 4.01 1.54 -11.54
N LEU A 4 3.96 2.05 -10.31
CA LEU A 4 4.07 3.50 -10.11
C LEU A 4 5.51 3.93 -10.46
N THR A 5 5.65 5.12 -11.04
CA THR A 5 6.94 5.80 -11.17
C THR A 5 7.46 6.25 -9.80
N ARG A 6 8.77 6.54 -9.68
CA ARG A 6 9.35 7.10 -8.45
C ARG A 6 8.67 8.42 -8.06
N ALA A 7 8.39 9.29 -9.03
CA ALA A 7 7.72 10.57 -8.80
C ALA A 7 6.33 10.36 -8.17
N GLU A 8 5.52 9.44 -8.70
CA GLU A 8 4.20 9.13 -8.13
C GLU A 8 4.28 8.45 -6.76
N LEU A 9 5.31 7.64 -6.50
CA LEU A 9 5.51 7.01 -5.20
C LEU A 9 5.82 8.04 -4.11
N PHE A 10 6.52 9.14 -4.42
CA PHE A 10 6.95 10.15 -3.46
C PHE A 10 6.19 11.49 -3.50
N ALA A 11 5.30 11.68 -4.48
CA ALA A 11 4.41 12.84 -4.57
C ALA A 11 3.62 13.06 -3.28
N ASP A 12 3.26 14.30 -2.98
CA ASP A 12 2.52 14.59 -1.75
C ASP A 12 1.10 14.03 -1.76
N ASP A 13 0.43 14.13 -2.91
CA ASP A 13 -0.91 13.61 -3.12
C ASP A 13 -0.90 12.14 -3.56
N PRO A 14 -1.91 11.36 -3.15
CA PRO A 14 -2.06 9.98 -3.62
C PRO A 14 -2.30 9.97 -5.14
N PRO A 15 -1.70 9.02 -5.89
CA PRO A 15 -2.01 8.83 -7.29
C PRO A 15 -3.51 8.56 -7.49
N SER A 16 -4.14 9.14 -8.53
CA SER A 16 -5.59 9.00 -8.77
C SER A 16 -6.05 7.54 -8.84
N ARG A 17 -5.19 6.65 -9.32
CA ARG A 17 -5.47 5.20 -9.34
C ARG A 17 -5.62 4.59 -7.94
N MET A 18 -4.90 5.09 -6.94
CA MET A 18 -5.05 4.64 -5.55
C MET A 18 -6.40 5.10 -5.00
N VAL A 19 -6.78 6.36 -5.26
CA VAL A 19 -8.09 6.88 -4.88
C VAL A 19 -9.21 6.04 -5.49
N ALA A 20 -9.10 5.70 -6.78
CA ALA A 20 -10.05 4.83 -7.47
C ALA A 20 -10.15 3.43 -6.84
N VAL A 21 -9.02 2.86 -6.39
CA VAL A 21 -9.00 1.58 -5.67
C VAL A 21 -9.77 1.69 -4.35
N TYR A 22 -9.49 2.70 -3.53
CA TYR A 22 -10.22 2.90 -2.26
C TYR A 22 -11.72 3.16 -2.48
N ALA A 23 -12.08 3.92 -3.52
CA ALA A 23 -13.47 4.18 -3.87
C ALA A 23 -14.19 2.89 -4.31
N TYR A 24 -13.53 2.06 -5.13
CA TYR A 24 -14.05 0.76 -5.53
C TYR A 24 -14.28 -0.16 -4.32
N HIS A 25 -13.29 -0.27 -3.42
CA HIS A 25 -13.42 -1.08 -2.20
C HIS A 25 -14.56 -0.58 -1.31
N TRP A 26 -14.73 0.73 -1.18
CA TRP A 26 -15.84 1.31 -0.43
C TRP A 26 -17.20 1.00 -1.06
N SER A 27 -17.31 1.09 -2.39
CA SER A 27 -18.56 0.78 -3.12
C SER A 27 -18.93 -0.71 -3.08
N THR A 28 -17.94 -1.58 -2.91
CA THR A 28 -18.10 -3.04 -2.87
C THR A 28 -17.94 -3.61 -1.46
N ARG A 29 -17.94 -2.76 -0.44
CA ARG A 29 -17.56 -3.11 0.94
C ARG A 29 -18.38 -4.27 1.52
N ASP A 30 -19.65 -4.41 1.17
CA ASP A 30 -20.50 -5.49 1.68
C ASP A 30 -20.06 -6.85 1.13
N VAL A 31 -19.68 -6.90 -0.16
CA VAL A 31 -19.08 -8.09 -0.79
C VAL A 31 -17.71 -8.38 -0.18
N LEU A 32 -16.89 -7.33 -0.02
CA LEU A 32 -15.57 -7.47 0.58
C LEU A 32 -15.66 -7.98 2.01
N ARG A 33 -16.65 -7.56 2.81
CA ARG A 33 -16.86 -8.12 4.17
C ARG A 33 -17.12 -9.63 4.13
N MET A 34 -17.86 -10.13 3.15
CA MET A 34 -18.07 -11.59 3.02
C MET A 34 -16.78 -12.32 2.69
N VAL A 35 -15.93 -11.73 1.85
CA VAL A 35 -14.61 -12.29 1.51
C VAL A 35 -13.64 -12.21 2.70
N TYR A 36 -13.62 -11.07 3.40
CA TYR A 36 -12.67 -10.79 4.47
C TYR A 36 -13.03 -11.44 5.81
N PHE A 37 -14.29 -11.79 6.04
CA PHE A 37 -14.76 -12.33 7.33
C PHE A 37 -15.52 -13.66 7.18
N GLY A 38 -15.51 -14.25 5.99
CA GLY A 38 -16.11 -15.55 5.72
C GLY A 38 -15.30 -16.73 6.27
N LYS A 39 -15.88 -17.93 6.19
CA LYS A 39 -15.30 -19.19 6.69
C LYS A 39 -13.91 -19.49 6.13
N ASP A 40 -13.64 -19.10 4.88
CA ASP A 40 -12.38 -19.36 4.16
C ASP A 40 -11.46 -18.13 4.09
N ALA A 41 -11.79 -17.07 4.83
CA ALA A 41 -11.09 -15.78 4.76
C ALA A 41 -9.58 -15.91 5.04
N GLU A 42 -9.16 -16.75 5.99
CA GLU A 42 -7.74 -16.90 6.32
C GLU A 42 -6.91 -17.41 5.13
N VAL A 43 -7.42 -18.42 4.41
CA VAL A 43 -6.75 -19.00 3.24
C VAL A 43 -6.69 -17.97 2.11
N ILE A 44 -7.80 -17.28 1.85
CA ILE A 44 -7.88 -16.24 0.83
C ILE A 44 -6.91 -15.09 1.16
N HIS A 45 -6.86 -14.64 2.41
CA HIS A 45 -5.96 -13.55 2.84
C HIS A 45 -4.51 -13.93 2.68
N ARG A 46 -4.14 -15.15 3.09
CA ARG A 46 -2.77 -15.65 2.95
C ARG A 46 -2.36 -15.64 1.49
N GLN A 47 -3.19 -16.17 0.61
CA GLN A 47 -2.92 -16.21 -0.82
C GLN A 47 -2.84 -14.81 -1.43
N MET A 48 -3.78 -13.91 -1.12
CA MET A 48 -3.74 -12.52 -1.57
C MET A 48 -2.47 -11.80 -1.10
N ARG A 49 -2.10 -11.97 0.18
CA ARG A 49 -0.89 -11.38 0.75
C ARG A 49 0.35 -11.86 0.00
N ASP A 50 0.50 -13.17 -0.15
CA ASP A 50 1.70 -13.77 -0.73
C ASP A 50 1.85 -13.37 -2.22
N GLN A 51 0.75 -13.38 -2.98
CA GLN A 51 0.74 -12.92 -4.38
C GLN A 51 1.05 -11.43 -4.51
N ASN A 52 0.41 -10.58 -3.71
CA ASN A 52 0.63 -9.14 -3.73
C ASN A 52 2.06 -8.79 -3.28
N ALA A 53 2.64 -9.51 -2.31
CA ALA A 53 3.99 -9.23 -1.82
C ALA A 53 5.04 -9.50 -2.91
N VAL A 54 4.91 -10.61 -3.65
CA VAL A 54 5.76 -10.91 -4.81
C VAL A 54 5.62 -9.83 -5.88
N GLN A 55 4.39 -9.43 -6.20
CA GLN A 55 4.14 -8.40 -7.21
C GLN A 55 4.71 -7.03 -6.81
N ILE A 56 4.52 -6.61 -5.56
CA ILE A 56 5.06 -5.35 -5.05
C ILE A 56 6.58 -5.39 -5.00
N ALA A 57 7.20 -6.50 -4.59
CA ALA A 57 8.66 -6.64 -4.61
C ALA A 57 9.21 -6.47 -6.04
N ALA A 58 8.58 -7.08 -7.03
CA ALA A 58 8.96 -6.93 -8.44
C ALA A 58 8.81 -5.48 -8.93
N TYR A 59 7.72 -4.80 -8.55
CA TYR A 59 7.50 -3.39 -8.89
C TYR A 59 8.52 -2.47 -8.22
N LEU A 60 8.85 -2.70 -6.95
CA LEU A 60 9.88 -1.94 -6.25
C LEU A 60 11.25 -2.15 -6.90
N ALA A 61 11.64 -3.39 -7.19
CA ALA A 61 12.91 -3.69 -7.85
C ALA A 61 13.02 -3.02 -9.23
N ALA A 62 11.94 -3.05 -10.03
CA ALA A 62 11.90 -2.41 -11.34
C ALA A 62 11.93 -0.88 -11.23
N THR A 63 11.09 -0.28 -10.40
CA THR A 63 11.00 1.18 -10.22
C THR A 63 12.31 1.74 -9.64
N PHE A 64 12.97 1.00 -8.75
CA PHE A 64 14.21 1.41 -8.09
C PHE A 64 15.45 0.69 -8.64
N ALA A 65 15.44 0.29 -9.91
CA ALA A 65 16.60 -0.31 -10.54
C ALA A 65 17.86 0.56 -10.35
N GLY A 66 18.95 -0.08 -9.90
CA GLY A 66 20.23 0.58 -9.58
C GLY A 66 20.28 1.30 -8.23
N VAL A 67 19.18 1.34 -7.45
CA VAL A 67 19.16 1.90 -6.10
C VAL A 67 19.31 0.78 -5.08
N ARG A 68 20.18 0.98 -4.09
CA ARG A 68 20.36 0.05 -2.99
C ARG A 68 19.29 0.29 -1.92
N PHE A 69 18.54 -0.74 -1.58
CA PHE A 69 17.66 -0.75 -0.42
C PHE A 69 18.48 -1.08 0.85
N ILE A 70 18.16 -0.44 1.97
CA ILE A 70 18.71 -0.81 3.28
C ILE A 70 17.96 -2.01 3.84
N LEU A 71 16.64 -2.06 3.63
CA LEU A 71 15.82 -3.22 3.97
C LEU A 71 15.78 -4.20 2.79
N PRO A 72 15.70 -5.52 3.04
CA PRO A 72 15.37 -6.46 1.99
C PRO A 72 14.06 -6.09 1.29
N VAL A 73 14.06 -6.07 -0.05
CA VAL A 73 12.92 -5.58 -0.85
C VAL A 73 11.65 -6.39 -0.63
N ASP A 74 11.79 -7.68 -0.37
CA ASP A 74 10.72 -8.62 -0.02
C ASP A 74 10.13 -8.31 1.36
N VAL A 75 10.96 -7.96 2.35
CA VAL A 75 10.51 -7.51 3.68
C VAL A 75 9.69 -6.22 3.56
N LEU A 76 10.19 -5.24 2.81
CA LEU A 76 9.48 -3.98 2.58
C LEU A 76 8.16 -4.20 1.83
N ALA A 77 8.17 -5.04 0.79
CA ALA A 77 6.97 -5.38 0.03
C ALA A 77 5.91 -6.07 0.90
N ASN A 78 6.32 -7.06 1.70
CA ASN A 78 5.42 -7.77 2.60
C ASN A 78 4.83 -6.82 3.66
N TYR A 79 5.63 -5.92 4.22
CA TYR A 79 5.16 -4.88 5.15
C TYR A 79 4.08 -4.00 4.49
N LEU A 80 4.32 -3.51 3.27
CA LEU A 80 3.37 -2.64 2.56
C LEU A 80 2.04 -3.35 2.30
N VAL A 81 2.07 -4.60 1.84
CA VAL A 81 0.86 -5.40 1.57
C VAL A 81 0.07 -5.65 2.84
N VAL A 82 0.72 -6.13 3.90
CA VAL A 82 0.04 -6.44 5.16
C VAL A 82 -0.54 -5.17 5.78
N SER A 83 0.18 -4.05 5.70
CA SER A 83 -0.30 -2.76 6.19
C SER A 83 -1.51 -2.25 5.41
N GLU A 84 -1.50 -2.34 4.07
CA GLU A 84 -2.64 -1.93 3.23
C GLU A 84 -3.87 -2.80 3.51
N MET A 85 -3.69 -4.12 3.53
CA MET A 85 -4.77 -5.07 3.79
C MET A 85 -5.36 -4.86 5.20
N GLY A 86 -4.50 -4.73 6.22
CA GLY A 86 -4.93 -4.47 7.59
C GLY A 86 -5.73 -3.19 7.72
N LEU A 87 -5.25 -2.10 7.12
CA LEU A 87 -5.92 -0.81 7.13
C LEU A 87 -7.28 -0.88 6.41
N MET A 88 -7.33 -1.54 5.26
CA MET A 88 -8.55 -1.71 4.48
C MET A 88 -9.59 -2.54 5.24
N MET A 89 -9.18 -3.65 5.84
CA MET A 89 -10.06 -4.49 6.66
C MET A 89 -10.64 -3.69 7.82
N TRP A 90 -9.80 -2.97 8.58
CA TRP A 90 -10.27 -2.12 9.68
C TRP A 90 -11.24 -1.04 9.20
N TRP A 91 -10.92 -0.36 8.11
CA TRP A 91 -11.75 0.72 7.55
C TRP A 91 -13.12 0.21 7.09
N ILE A 92 -13.16 -0.93 6.40
CA ILE A 92 -14.39 -1.59 5.95
C ILE A 92 -15.20 -2.14 7.13
N GLU A 93 -14.52 -2.69 8.15
CA GLU A 93 -15.19 -3.34 9.28
C GLU A 93 -15.86 -2.32 10.20
N LYS A 94 -15.13 -1.24 10.55
CA LYS A 94 -15.54 -0.29 11.60
C LYS A 94 -16.32 0.90 11.07
N HIS A 95 -16.40 1.09 9.76
CA HIS A 95 -17.06 2.24 9.11
C HIS A 95 -16.72 3.59 9.76
N PRO A 96 -15.43 3.90 10.01
CA PRO A 96 -15.05 5.17 10.60
C PRO A 96 -15.33 6.32 9.60
N PRO A 97 -15.37 7.59 10.05
CA PRO A 97 -15.83 8.73 9.26
C PRO A 97 -14.76 9.24 8.26
N TYR A 98 -14.06 8.33 7.59
CA TYR A 98 -13.06 8.67 6.58
C TYR A 98 -13.57 8.32 5.18
N THR A 99 -13.51 9.27 4.26
CA THR A 99 -13.83 9.06 2.85
C THR A 99 -12.74 8.23 2.15
N PRO A 100 -13.04 7.63 0.98
CA PRO A 100 -12.03 6.93 0.19
C PRO A 100 -10.79 7.77 -0.13
N GLU A 101 -10.98 9.06 -0.42
CA GLU A 101 -9.90 10.02 -0.71
C GLU A 101 -9.02 10.23 0.52
N GLN A 102 -9.63 10.41 1.69
CA GLN A 102 -8.92 10.59 2.96
C GLN A 102 -8.10 9.33 3.29
N MET A 103 -8.67 8.15 3.14
CA MET A 103 -7.97 6.89 3.40
C MET A 103 -6.84 6.63 2.42
N ALA A 104 -7.05 6.90 1.13
CA ALA A 104 -5.99 6.83 0.13
C ALA A 104 -4.84 7.80 0.48
N ALA A 105 -5.15 9.03 0.90
CA ALA A 105 -4.15 10.01 1.32
C ALA A 105 -3.39 9.56 2.57
N HIS A 106 -4.08 9.02 3.58
CA HIS A 106 -3.46 8.50 4.79
C HIS A 106 -2.52 7.33 4.49
N PHE A 107 -2.99 6.34 3.73
CA PHE A 107 -2.16 5.21 3.35
C PHE A 107 -0.97 5.62 2.47
N HIS A 108 -1.17 6.53 1.51
CA HIS A 108 -0.09 7.05 0.68
C HIS A 108 1.00 7.73 1.51
N ARG A 109 0.61 8.54 2.51
CA ARG A 109 1.57 9.18 3.43
C ARG A 109 2.38 8.14 4.22
N LEU A 110 1.72 7.11 4.76
CA LEU A 110 2.39 6.03 5.49
C LEU A 110 3.37 5.27 4.57
N ARG A 111 2.89 4.84 3.40
CA ARG A 111 3.69 4.16 2.39
C ARG A 111 4.93 4.97 2.00
N ARG A 112 4.77 6.28 1.77
CA ARG A 112 5.89 7.20 1.47
C ARG A 112 6.95 7.19 2.54
N GLY A 113 6.56 7.30 3.81
CA GLY A 113 7.47 7.24 4.95
C GLY A 113 8.25 5.93 4.98
N SER A 114 7.56 4.80 4.85
CA SER A 114 8.18 3.47 4.85
C SER A 114 9.11 3.24 3.65
N LEU A 115 8.77 3.76 2.48
CA LEU A 115 9.65 3.70 1.30
C LEU A 115 10.91 4.55 1.50
N ARG A 116 10.76 5.77 2.05
CA ARG A 116 11.91 6.63 2.38
C ARG A 116 12.87 5.91 3.35
N GLU A 117 12.33 5.36 4.43
CA GLU A 117 13.08 4.60 5.43
C GLU A 117 13.80 3.40 4.79
N GLY A 118 13.07 2.57 4.04
CA GLY A 118 13.63 1.38 3.40
C GLY A 118 14.72 1.66 2.37
N LEU A 119 14.73 2.87 1.80
CA LEU A 119 15.71 3.35 0.81
C LEU A 119 16.80 4.26 1.42
N ALA A 120 16.79 4.51 2.73
CA ALA A 120 17.65 5.51 3.39
C ALA A 120 17.50 6.94 2.87
N LEU A 121 16.37 7.26 2.25
CA LEU A 121 16.09 8.61 1.78
C LEU A 121 15.70 9.45 2.99
N THR A 122 16.70 9.94 3.71
CA THR A 122 16.49 11.02 4.68
C THR A 122 16.13 12.27 3.90
N ASP A 123 15.12 13.00 4.35
CA ASP A 123 14.92 14.38 3.90
C ASP A 123 16.15 15.15 4.37
N VAL A 124 17.16 15.27 3.51
CA VAL A 124 18.27 16.20 3.71
C VAL A 124 17.63 17.59 3.65
N SER A 125 17.31 18.16 4.81
CA SER A 125 17.13 19.61 4.90
C SER A 125 18.41 20.22 4.33
N PRO A 126 18.32 21.14 3.35
CA PRO A 126 19.52 21.83 2.89
C PRO A 126 20.13 22.56 4.10
N PRO A 127 21.47 22.59 4.23
CA PRO A 127 22.10 23.35 5.30
C PRO A 127 21.67 24.82 5.17
N GLY A 128 21.05 25.33 6.22
CA GLY A 128 20.87 26.76 6.44
C GLY A 128 22.12 27.39 7.06
#